data_AF-A0AB35RHV1-F1
#
_entry.id   AF-A0AB35RHV1-F1
#
_cell.length_a   1.000
_cell.length_b   1.000
_cell.length_c   1.000
_cell.angle_alpha   90.00
_cell.angle_beta   90.00
_cell.angle_gamma   90.00
#
_symmetry.space_group_name_H-M   'P 1'
#
loop_
_entity.id
_entity.type
_entity.pdbx_description
1 polymer ?
#
loop_
_entity_poly.entity_id
_entity_poly.type
_entity_poly.pdbx_seq_one_letter_code
_entity_poly.pdbx_strand_id
1 'polypeptide(L)'
;MDSVIRSRIDKELKERAATVLEECGLSWSVAIRLFAEQIVKHEGLPFEVTRKPTARLRVAMNEADEIITHRHGRFESAEQLMDSLNHGKKQTD
;
A
#
# COMPACT_ATOMS: atom_id res chain seq x y z
N MET A 1 -24.67 6.92 -10.84
CA MET A 1 -24.89 5.96 -9.74
C MET A 1 -24.22 6.53 -8.51
N ASP A 2 -25.00 6.76 -7.48
CA ASP A 2 -24.56 7.10 -6.14
C ASP A 2 -24.07 5.82 -5.41
N SER A 3 -23.02 5.97 -4.60
CA SER A 3 -22.42 4.88 -3.83
C SER A 3 -22.14 5.35 -2.40
N VAL A 4 -22.34 4.46 -1.42
CA VAL A 4 -22.27 4.78 0.01
C VAL A 4 -21.10 4.05 0.65
N ILE A 5 -20.27 4.79 1.39
CA ILE A 5 -19.20 4.24 2.22
C ILE A 5 -19.70 4.10 3.66
N ARG A 6 -19.65 2.88 4.21
CA ARG A 6 -19.99 2.61 5.61
C ARG A 6 -18.86 1.83 6.28
N SER A 7 -18.32 2.36 7.38
CA SER A 7 -17.26 1.72 8.15
C SER A 7 -17.56 1.76 9.64
N ARG A 8 -17.07 0.75 10.38
CA ARG A 8 -17.07 0.75 11.85
C ARG A 8 -15.87 1.55 12.32
N ILE A 9 -16.09 2.43 13.29
CA ILE A 9 -15.05 3.25 13.91
C ILE A 9 -15.30 3.28 15.41
N ASP A 10 -14.21 3.37 16.17
CA ASP A 10 -14.28 3.63 17.60
C ASP A 10 -15.01 4.96 17.88
N LYS A 11 -15.79 4.99 18.96
CA LYS A 11 -16.63 6.14 19.31
C LYS A 11 -15.78 7.36 19.66
N GLU A 12 -14.75 7.18 20.48
CA GLU A 12 -13.88 8.27 20.92
C GLU A 12 -13.11 8.85 19.72
N LEU A 13 -12.59 7.97 18.86
CA LEU A 13 -11.93 8.40 17.63
C LEU A 13 -12.86 9.22 16.72
N LYS A 14 -14.12 8.79 16.57
CA LYS A 14 -15.12 9.52 15.79
C LYS A 14 -15.39 10.91 16.36
N GLU A 15 -15.53 11.03 17.68
CA GLU A 15 -15.80 12.32 18.33
C GLU A 15 -14.61 13.27 18.19
N ARG A 16 -13.40 12.79 18.47
CA ARG A 16 -12.17 13.59 18.33
C ARG A 16 -11.95 14.08 16.89
N ALA A 17 -12.13 13.19 15.91
CA ALA A 17 -12.00 13.57 14.51
C ALA A 17 -13.10 14.55 14.07
N ALA A 18 -14.32 14.43 14.60
CA ALA A 18 -15.39 15.38 14.32
C ALA A 18 -15.04 16.80 14.77
N THR A 19 -14.49 16.96 15.98
CA THR A 19 -14.05 18.28 16.48
C THR A 19 -13.00 18.91 15.58
N VAL A 20 -11.98 18.14 15.16
CA VAL A 20 -10.93 18.64 14.26
C VAL A 20 -11.51 19.05 12.90
N LEU A 21 -12.44 18.27 12.36
CA LEU A 21 -13.09 18.59 11.08
C LEU A 21 -13.94 19.86 11.19
N GLU A 22 -14.68 20.04 12.29
CA GLU A 22 -15.47 21.24 12.54
C GLU A 22 -14.60 22.50 12.66
N GLU A 23 -13.45 22.42 13.34
CA GLU A 23 -12.46 23.51 13.41
C GLU A 23 -11.92 23.88 12.02
N CYS A 24 -11.88 22.92 11.09
CA CYS A 24 -11.51 23.12 9.70
C CYS A 24 -12.69 23.52 8.79
N GLY A 25 -13.91 23.64 9.32
CA GLY A 25 -15.12 23.94 8.55
C GLY A 25 -15.57 22.80 7.63
N LEU A 26 -15.19 21.55 7.94
CA LEU A 26 -15.46 20.36 7.13
C LEU A 26 -16.47 19.44 7.81
N SER A 27 -17.33 18.81 7.00
CA SER A 27 -18.14 17.69 7.46
C SER A 27 -17.42 16.36 7.23
N TRP A 28 -17.86 15.31 7.92
CA TRP A 28 -17.39 13.94 7.68
C TRP A 28 -17.50 13.52 6.21
N SER A 29 -18.61 13.85 5.55
CA SER A 29 -18.83 13.51 4.16
C SER A 29 -17.84 14.21 3.23
N VAL A 30 -17.50 15.47 3.51
CA VAL A 30 -16.49 16.21 2.74
C VAL A 30 -15.10 15.62 3.00
N ALA A 31 -14.74 15.37 4.25
CA ALA A 31 -13.44 14.79 4.61
C ALA A 31 -13.20 13.41 3.97
N ILE A 32 -14.20 12.51 4.02
CA ILE A 32 -14.11 11.19 3.39
C ILE A 32 -13.99 11.30 1.87
N ARG A 33 -14.70 12.25 1.25
CA ARG A 33 -14.59 12.50 -0.19
C ARG A 33 -13.21 13.00 -0.58
N LEU A 34 -12.69 13.99 0.14
CA LEU A 34 -11.33 14.51 -0.07
C LEU A 34 -10.29 13.40 0.10
N PHE A 35 -10.44 12.55 1.12
CA PHE A 35 -9.55 11.40 1.33
C PHE A 35 -9.55 10.45 0.12
N ALA A 36 -10.73 10.11 -0.41
CA ALA A 36 -10.84 9.26 -1.61
C ALA A 36 -10.23 9.93 -2.85
N GLU A 37 -10.45 11.23 -3.05
CA GLU A 37 -9.83 12.00 -4.14
C GLU A 37 -8.30 12.01 -4.04
N GLN A 38 -7.75 12.17 -2.83
CA GLN A 38 -6.30 12.10 -2.62
C GLN A 38 -5.74 10.71 -2.93
N ILE A 39 -6.46 9.63 -2.59
CA ILE A 39 -6.05 8.27 -2.97
C ILE A 39 -5.94 8.15 -4.49
N VAL A 40 -6.97 8.61 -5.22
CA VAL A 40 -6.97 8.56 -6.69
C VAL A 40 -5.85 9.42 -7.27
N LYS A 41 -5.64 10.62 -6.73
CA LYS A 41 -4.62 11.55 -7.22
C LYS A 41 -3.19 11.03 -7.04
N HIS A 42 -2.93 10.31 -5.96
CA HIS A 42 -1.59 9.84 -5.60
C HIS A 42 -1.35 8.36 -5.93
N GLU A 43 -2.34 7.67 -6.51
CA GLU A 43 -2.31 6.22 -6.77
C GLU A 43 -1.86 5.40 -5.53
N GLY A 44 -2.26 5.86 -4.34
CA GLY A 44 -1.73 5.36 -3.08
C GLY A 44 -2.35 6.02 -1.86
N LEU A 45 -1.88 5.64 -0.66
CA LEU A 45 -2.36 6.27 0.57
C LEU A 45 -1.80 7.69 0.68
N PRO A 46 -2.63 8.70 0.99
CA PRO A 46 -2.23 10.11 1.06
C PRO A 46 -1.59 10.47 2.42
N PHE A 47 -0.93 9.51 3.04
CA PHE A 47 -0.16 9.66 4.27
C PHE A 47 0.93 8.60 4.29
N GLU A 48 2.02 8.90 5.00
CA GLU A 48 3.12 7.97 5.14
C GLU A 48 2.72 6.77 6.02
N VAL A 49 2.98 5.56 5.53
CA VAL A 49 2.79 4.33 6.31
C VAL A 49 4.01 4.13 7.19
N THR A 50 3.97 4.67 8.41
CA THR A 50 5.10 4.68 9.35
C THR A 50 5.34 3.34 10.06
N ARG A 51 4.48 2.34 9.85
CA ARG A 51 4.64 1.03 10.47
C ARG A 51 5.82 0.29 9.82
N LYS A 52 6.69 -0.30 10.65
CA LYS A 52 7.77 -1.17 10.15
C LYS A 52 7.17 -2.29 9.27
N PRO A 53 7.79 -2.59 8.10
CA PRO A 53 7.40 -3.70 7.26
C PRO A 53 7.25 -4.99 8.07
N THR A 54 6.25 -5.80 7.73
CA THR A 54 6.11 -7.14 8.32
C THR A 54 7.38 -7.95 8.09
N ALA A 55 7.65 -8.95 8.94
CA ALA A 55 8.82 -9.81 8.77
C ALA A 55 8.90 -10.42 7.36
N ARG A 56 7.76 -10.88 6.83
CA ARG A 56 7.63 -11.39 5.46
C ARG A 56 8.00 -10.34 4.42
N LEU A 57 7.46 -9.13 4.55
CA LEU A 57 7.74 -8.05 3.60
C LEU A 57 9.22 -7.64 3.66
N ARG A 58 9.82 -7.58 4.84
CA ARG A 58 11.24 -7.27 5.02
C ARG A 58 12.16 -8.31 4.40
N VAL A 59 11.84 -9.61 4.52
CA VAL A 59 12.59 -10.68 3.83
C VAL A 59 12.51 -10.51 2.32
N ALA A 60 11.32 -10.30 1.77
CA ALA A 60 11.13 -10.09 0.33
C ALA A 60 11.87 -8.84 -0.19
N MET A 61 11.90 -7.75 0.58
CA MET A 61 12.66 -6.54 0.22
C MET A 61 14.17 -6.83 0.19
N ASN A 62 14.70 -7.53 1.20
CA ASN A 62 16.11 -7.92 1.22
C ASN A 62 16.48 -8.84 0.04
N GLU A 63 15.63 -9.83 -0.28
CA GLU A 63 15.80 -10.72 -1.43
C GLU A 63 15.84 -9.91 -2.75
N ALA A 64 14.95 -8.93 -2.89
CA ALA A 64 14.94 -8.05 -4.06
C ALA A 64 16.23 -7.22 -4.17
N ASP A 65 16.71 -6.64 -3.05
CA ASP A 65 17.96 -5.88 -3.01
C ASP A 65 19.18 -6.75 -3.36
N GLU A 66 19.20 -7.99 -2.90
CA GLU A 66 20.26 -8.96 -3.24
C GLU A 66 20.27 -9.29 -4.75
N ILE A 67 19.09 -9.50 -5.35
CA ILE A 67 18.94 -9.76 -6.79
C ILE A 67 19.45 -8.58 -7.61
N ILE A 68 19.10 -7.35 -7.22
CA ILE A 68 19.54 -6.11 -7.88
C ILE A 68 21.06 -5.96 -7.77
N THR A 69 21.61 -6.13 -6.56
CA THR A 69 23.02 -5.91 -6.26
C THR A 69 23.92 -6.90 -7.00
N HIS A 70 23.54 -8.18 -7.03
CA HIS A 70 24.37 -9.22 -7.64
C HIS A 70 24.13 -9.38 -9.16
N ARG A 71 23.28 -8.55 -9.79
CA ARG A 71 22.91 -8.62 -11.23
C ARG A 71 22.34 -9.98 -11.69
N HIS A 72 21.86 -10.83 -10.78
CA HIS A 72 21.28 -12.13 -11.11
C HIS A 72 19.89 -12.05 -11.80
N GLY A 73 19.35 -10.84 -12.02
CA GLY A 73 18.03 -10.61 -12.60
C GLY A 73 18.02 -9.92 -13.97
N ARG A 74 19.14 -9.92 -14.71
CA ARG A 74 19.15 -9.41 -16.09
C ARG A 74 18.73 -10.52 -17.05
N PHE A 75 17.67 -10.25 -17.80
CA PHE A 75 17.17 -11.13 -18.83
C PHE A 75 17.23 -10.40 -20.17
N GLU A 76 17.61 -11.12 -21.22
CA GLU A 76 17.72 -10.58 -22.58
C GLU A 76 16.37 -10.57 -23.31
N SER A 77 15.35 -11.28 -22.77
CA SER A 77 13.99 -11.29 -23.31
C SER A 77 12.93 -11.52 -22.22
N ALA A 78 11.69 -11.10 -22.51
CA ALA A 78 10.54 -11.35 -21.62
C ALA A 78 10.26 -12.86 -21.44
N GLU A 79 10.57 -13.67 -22.45
CA GLU A 79 10.44 -15.13 -22.40
C GLU A 79 11.43 -15.75 -21.40
N GLN A 80 12.69 -15.31 -21.44
CA GLN A 80 13.73 -15.77 -20.49
C GLN A 80 13.39 -15.37 -19.04
N LEU A 81 12.82 -14.19 -18.84
CA LEU A 81 12.31 -13.77 -17.52
C LEU A 81 11.17 -14.70 -17.05
N MET A 82 10.15 -14.91 -17.90
CA MET A 82 8.97 -15.71 -17.54
C MET A 82 9.32 -17.17 -17.26
N ASP A 83 10.27 -17.75 -18.00
CA ASP A 83 10.79 -19.08 -17.73
C ASP A 83 11.47 -19.15 -16.37
N SER A 84 12.29 -18.17 -16.00
CA SER A 84 12.96 -18.16 -14.69
C SER A 84 11.98 -18.08 -13.51
N LEU A 85 10.84 -17.38 -13.68
CA LEU A 85 9.80 -17.26 -12.65
C LEU A 85 8.95 -18.53 -12.52
N ASN A 86 8.66 -19.19 -13.64
CA ASN A 86 7.89 -20.44 -13.67
C ASN A 86 8.70 -21.65 -13.18
N HIS A 87 10.03 -21.65 -13.36
CA HIS A 87 10.93 -22.70 -12.87
C HIS A 87 11.48 -22.40 -11.47
N GLY A 88 10.58 -21.98 -10.57
CA GLY A 88 10.89 -21.64 -9.18
C GLY A 88 11.90 -22.62 -8.59
N LYS A 89 13.01 -22.06 -8.04
CA LYS A 89 14.09 -22.82 -7.41
C LYS A 89 13.49 -23.97 -6.60
N LYS A 90 13.73 -25.22 -7.06
CA LYS A 90 13.68 -26.38 -6.18
C LYS A 90 14.62 -26.04 -5.02
N GLN A 91 14.06 -25.77 -3.84
CA GLN A 91 14.82 -25.80 -2.61
C GLN A 91 15.27 -27.25 -2.43
N THR A 92 16.52 -27.48 -2.79
CA THR A 92 17.35 -28.60 -2.33
C THR A 92 17.49 -28.52 -0.81
N ASP A 93 17.48 -29.68 -0.16
CA ASP A 93 17.76 -29.98 1.26
C ASP A 93 18.40 -28.89 2.13
#